data_AF-A0A7W9AV63-F1
#
_entry.id   AF-A0A7W9AV63-F1
#
_cell.length_a   1.000
_cell.length_b   1.000
_cell.length_c   1.000
_cell.angle_alpha   90.00
_cell.angle_beta   90.00
_cell.angle_gamma   90.00
#
_symmetry.space_group_name_H-M   'P 1'
#
loop_
_entity.id
_entity.type
_entity.pdbx_description
1 polymer ?
#
loop_
_entity_poly.entity_id
_entity_poly.type
_entity_poly.pdbx_seq_one_letter_code
_entity_poly.pdbx_strand_id
1 'polypeptide(L)'
;MAGSRITLMVPREPLEKIIGWPDLHGRVLPRAAPMTRLLRSLIEGLYSTAGELTEAEASGVRENLLFLLRGGLTGRQNNPLEDLPISQPVRSRILDYINENLTDPLLSPQSILQRFRVSRSHLYRAFEADGGIARIIREKRLDRAYRFLLTQPGKPISFKEAAYHCGFRNGTQFNKAFRERFDMSPKDVQLIGASHVPADPIDFSYQEHISKVARSSLVQSQSEKAGHFDIETRQLVRA
;
A
#
# COMPACT_ATOMS: atom_id res chain seq x y z
N MET A 1 -27.53 50.65 -1.35
CA MET A 1 -26.08 50.36 -1.43
C MET A 1 -25.88 49.19 -2.39
N ALA A 2 -25.16 49.38 -3.49
CA ALA A 2 -24.91 48.31 -4.47
C ALA A 2 -24.01 47.23 -3.83
N GLY A 3 -24.41 45.97 -3.87
CA GLY A 3 -23.60 44.87 -3.36
C GLY A 3 -22.40 44.62 -4.28
N SER A 4 -21.19 44.56 -3.73
CA SER A 4 -20.00 44.14 -4.46
C SER A 4 -19.95 42.61 -4.58
N ARG A 5 -19.56 42.11 -5.76
CA ARG A 5 -19.43 40.67 -6.05
C ARG A 5 -18.02 40.36 -6.54
N ILE A 6 -17.31 39.51 -5.81
CA ILE A 6 -16.05 38.91 -6.27
C ILE A 6 -16.37 37.50 -6.79
N THR A 7 -15.91 37.19 -8.00
CA THR A 7 -16.07 35.86 -8.60
C THR A 7 -14.69 35.21 -8.68
N LEU A 8 -14.58 33.99 -8.18
CA LEU A 8 -13.36 33.19 -8.20
C LEU A 8 -13.57 31.99 -9.11
N MET A 9 -12.61 31.71 -9.98
CA MET A 9 -12.57 30.47 -10.76
C MET A 9 -11.57 29.51 -10.12
N VAL A 10 -12.02 28.29 -9.84
CA VAL A 10 -11.21 27.24 -9.22
C VAL A 10 -11.14 26.06 -10.18
N PRO A 11 -9.94 25.55 -10.52
CA PRO A 11 -9.80 24.36 -11.33
C PRO A 11 -10.53 23.17 -10.71
N ARG A 12 -11.25 22.41 -11.54
CA ARG A 12 -12.07 21.28 -11.12
C ARG A 12 -11.24 20.18 -10.44
N GLU A 13 -10.17 19.72 -11.08
CA GLU A 13 -9.40 18.56 -10.62
C GLU A 13 -8.80 18.71 -9.20
N PRO A 14 -8.14 19.83 -8.82
CA PRO A 14 -7.68 20.02 -7.44
C PRO A 14 -8.82 20.06 -6.42
N LEU A 15 -9.95 20.65 -6.79
CA LEU A 15 -11.11 20.73 -5.91
C LEU A 15 -11.74 19.34 -5.75
N GLU A 16 -11.91 18.56 -6.81
CA GLU A 16 -12.36 17.16 -6.76
C GLU A 16 -11.50 16.31 -5.81
N LYS A 17 -10.17 16.41 -5.92
CA LYS A 17 -9.23 15.66 -5.07
C LYS A 17 -9.39 15.99 -3.58
N ILE A 18 -9.81 17.21 -3.25
CA ILE A 18 -9.86 17.71 -1.87
C ILE A 18 -11.22 17.47 -1.22
N ILE A 19 -12.32 17.64 -1.96
CA ILE A 19 -13.69 17.55 -1.42
C ILE A 19 -14.53 16.39 -1.98
N GLY A 20 -14.03 15.61 -2.94
CA GLY A 20 -14.74 14.46 -3.50
C GLY A 20 -15.91 14.80 -4.43
N TRP A 21 -15.95 16.03 -4.95
CA TRP A 21 -16.98 16.57 -5.86
C TRP A 21 -18.44 16.30 -5.45
N PRO A 22 -18.88 16.79 -4.27
CA PRO A 22 -20.31 16.86 -3.98
C PRO A 22 -21.01 17.76 -5.00
N ASP A 23 -22.32 17.61 -5.19
CA ASP A 23 -23.09 18.60 -5.94
C ASP A 23 -22.96 19.97 -5.24
N LEU A 24 -22.19 20.86 -5.85
CA LEU A 24 -21.88 22.19 -5.35
C LEU A 24 -22.89 23.24 -5.82
N HIS A 25 -23.76 22.88 -6.77
CA HIS A 25 -24.69 23.83 -7.35
C HIS A 25 -25.66 24.36 -6.29
N GLY A 26 -25.81 25.69 -6.24
CA GLY A 26 -26.70 26.37 -5.29
C GLY A 26 -26.25 26.35 -3.83
N ARG A 27 -25.04 25.85 -3.54
CA ARG A 27 -24.58 25.74 -2.16
C ARG A 27 -24.15 27.09 -1.58
N VAL A 28 -24.79 27.49 -0.50
CA VAL A 28 -24.51 28.74 0.21
C VAL A 28 -23.68 28.47 1.46
N LEU A 29 -22.52 29.11 1.55
CA LEU A 29 -21.70 29.10 2.75
C LEU A 29 -22.26 30.09 3.78
N PRO A 30 -22.64 29.68 5.00
CA PRO A 30 -23.24 30.57 5.98
C PRO A 30 -22.28 31.69 6.40
N ARG A 31 -22.70 32.95 6.27
CA ARG A 31 -21.87 34.14 6.59
C ARG A 31 -21.29 34.12 8.02
N ALA A 32 -22.02 33.57 8.99
CA ALA A 32 -21.60 33.50 10.38
C ALA A 32 -20.57 32.38 10.67
N ALA A 33 -20.39 31.43 9.75
CA ALA A 33 -19.46 30.32 9.96
C ALA A 33 -18.00 30.82 9.98
N PRO A 34 -17.16 30.39 10.94
CA PRO A 34 -15.77 30.84 11.04
C PRO A 34 -14.98 30.65 9.75
N MET A 35 -15.11 29.50 9.08
CA MET A 35 -14.39 29.22 7.82
C MET A 35 -14.84 30.14 6.68
N THR A 36 -16.13 30.48 6.61
CA THR A 36 -16.64 31.42 5.61
C THR A 36 -16.10 32.83 5.82
N ARG A 37 -15.92 33.25 7.08
CA ARG A 37 -15.30 34.55 7.40
C ARG A 37 -13.81 34.59 7.03
N LEU A 38 -13.07 33.51 7.32
CA LEU A 38 -11.66 33.42 6.93
C LEU A 38 -11.49 33.38 5.41
N LEU A 39 -12.31 32.58 4.71
CA LEU A 39 -12.32 32.53 3.26
C LEU A 39 -12.58 33.91 2.64
N ARG A 40 -13.54 34.65 3.20
CA ARG A 40 -13.83 36.03 2.78
C ARG A 40 -12.63 36.95 3.00
N SER A 41 -12.03 36.93 4.19
CA SER A 41 -10.86 37.77 4.48
C SER A 41 -9.68 37.46 3.56
N LEU A 42 -9.46 36.18 3.24
CA LEU A 42 -8.43 35.77 2.29
C LEU A 42 -8.73 36.34 0.91
N ILE A 43 -9.93 36.14 0.37
CA ILE A 43 -10.31 36.63 -0.97
C ILE A 43 -10.21 38.16 -1.05
N GLU A 44 -10.63 38.89 -0.01
CA GLU A 44 -10.51 40.35 0.05
C GLU A 44 -9.04 40.80 0.06
N GLY A 45 -8.18 40.14 0.83
CA GLY A 45 -6.74 40.41 0.83
C GLY A 45 -6.07 40.06 -0.50
N LEU A 46 -6.44 38.92 -1.09
CA LEU A 46 -5.93 38.46 -2.39
C LEU A 46 -6.29 39.44 -3.50
N TYR A 47 -7.48 40.02 -3.48
CA TYR A 47 -7.89 41.04 -4.43
C TYR A 47 -6.97 42.27 -4.39
N SER A 48 -6.47 42.65 -3.21
CA SER A 48 -5.55 43.79 -3.06
C SER A 48 -4.09 43.49 -3.40
N THR A 49 -3.64 42.23 -3.31
CA THR A 49 -2.22 41.86 -3.45
C THR A 49 -1.90 40.99 -4.66
N ALA A 50 -2.91 40.55 -5.42
CA ALA A 50 -2.73 39.58 -6.52
C ALA A 50 -1.67 39.98 -7.56
N GLY A 51 -1.49 41.27 -7.83
CA GLY A 51 -0.49 41.76 -8.80
C GLY A 51 0.95 41.77 -8.28
N GLU A 52 1.15 41.55 -6.98
CA GLU A 52 2.45 41.63 -6.30
C GLU A 52 3.02 40.26 -5.94
N LEU A 53 2.21 39.19 -6.04
CA LEU A 53 2.59 37.85 -5.63
C LEU A 53 3.59 37.22 -6.62
N THR A 54 4.64 36.62 -6.08
CA THR A 54 5.49 35.69 -6.84
C THR A 54 4.76 34.37 -7.10
N GLU A 55 5.23 33.57 -8.06
CA GLU A 55 4.63 32.26 -8.38
C GLU A 55 4.62 31.30 -7.16
N ALA A 56 5.68 31.33 -6.34
CA ALA A 56 5.77 30.51 -5.13
C ALA A 56 4.72 30.94 -4.08
N GLU A 57 4.55 32.25 -3.88
CA GLU A 57 3.55 32.79 -2.95
C GLU A 57 2.13 32.56 -3.48
N ALA A 58 1.90 32.75 -4.77
CA ALA A 58 0.62 32.44 -5.42
C ALA A 58 0.26 30.96 -5.24
N SER A 59 1.24 30.06 -5.30
CA SER A 59 1.01 28.64 -5.01
C SER A 59 0.60 28.39 -3.56
N GLY A 60 1.29 29.00 -2.59
CA GLY A 60 0.93 28.88 -1.18
C GLY A 60 -0.45 29.47 -0.86
N VAL A 61 -0.79 30.59 -1.47
CA VAL A 61 -2.12 31.23 -1.36
C VAL A 61 -3.21 30.34 -1.96
N ARG A 62 -2.95 29.73 -3.11
CA ARG A 62 -3.85 28.76 -3.75
C ARG A 62 -4.11 27.54 -2.87
N GLU A 63 -3.08 26.98 -2.23
CA GLU A 63 -3.24 25.87 -1.29
C GLU A 63 -4.10 26.26 -0.08
N ASN A 64 -3.85 27.44 0.50
CA ASN A 64 -4.63 27.97 1.62
C ASN A 64 -6.11 28.20 1.24
N LEU A 65 -6.36 28.72 0.04
CA LEU A 65 -7.71 28.92 -0.49
C LEU A 65 -8.48 27.61 -0.62
N LEU A 66 -7.84 26.57 -1.18
CA LEU A 66 -8.44 25.24 -1.31
C LEU A 66 -8.73 24.61 0.06
N PHE A 67 -7.85 24.81 1.05
CA PHE A 67 -8.05 24.33 2.42
C PHE A 67 -9.24 25.01 3.12
N LEU A 68 -9.37 26.32 2.98
CA LEU A 68 -10.50 27.07 3.55
C LEU A 68 -11.82 26.74 2.84
N LEU A 69 -11.81 26.58 1.51
CA LEU A 69 -12.96 26.13 0.73
C LEU A 69 -13.43 24.76 1.21
N ARG A 70 -12.51 23.82 1.40
CA ARG A 70 -12.81 22.52 2.00
C ARG A 70 -13.50 22.70 3.35
N GLY A 71 -12.89 23.42 4.30
CA GLY A 71 -13.46 23.60 5.64
C GLY A 71 -14.84 24.27 5.65
N GLY A 72 -15.09 25.20 4.72
CA GLY A 72 -16.40 25.82 4.54
C GLY A 72 -17.44 24.87 3.92
N LEU A 73 -17.03 24.06 2.94
CA LEU A 73 -17.91 23.15 2.22
C LEU A 73 -18.15 21.82 2.97
N THR A 74 -17.25 21.35 3.81
CA THR A 74 -17.47 20.11 4.59
C THR A 74 -18.06 20.39 5.97
N GLY A 75 -18.21 21.66 6.35
CA GLY A 75 -18.68 22.11 7.66
C GLY A 75 -20.16 21.84 7.91
N ARG A 76 -20.49 20.59 8.30
CA ARG A 76 -21.52 20.22 9.29
C ARG A 76 -21.69 18.72 9.56
N GLN A 77 -20.92 17.81 8.93
CA GLN A 77 -21.18 16.37 9.12
C GLN A 77 -19.97 15.48 9.43
N ASN A 78 -18.70 15.84 9.25
CA ASN A 78 -17.60 14.92 9.62
C ASN A 78 -16.35 15.66 10.09
N ASN A 79 -15.66 15.05 11.05
CA ASN A 79 -14.45 15.55 11.69
C ASN A 79 -13.37 15.88 10.63
N PRO A 80 -12.97 17.16 10.42
CA PRO A 80 -12.13 17.60 9.31
C PRO A 80 -10.77 16.91 9.20
N LEU A 81 -10.28 16.34 10.31
CA LEU A 81 -9.00 15.65 10.40
C LEU A 81 -9.05 14.20 9.89
N GLU A 82 -10.23 13.59 9.76
CA GLU A 82 -10.36 12.18 9.37
C GLU A 82 -10.54 11.96 7.86
N ASP A 83 -10.86 13.01 7.11
CA ASP A 83 -11.21 12.94 5.68
C ASP A 83 -10.11 13.45 4.74
N LEU A 84 -8.97 13.91 5.24
CA LEU A 84 -7.82 14.24 4.40
C LEU A 84 -7.25 12.93 3.84
N PRO A 85 -6.77 12.84 2.60
CA PRO A 85 -5.89 11.72 2.23
C PRO A 85 -4.62 11.79 3.09
N ILE A 86 -4.05 10.64 3.49
CA ILE A 86 -2.74 10.65 4.14
C ILE A 86 -1.78 11.34 3.17
N SER A 87 -1.08 12.39 3.60
CA SER A 87 -0.12 13.08 2.73
C SER A 87 0.93 12.08 2.26
N GLN A 88 1.36 12.17 1.00
CA GLN A 88 2.36 11.26 0.44
C GLN A 88 3.59 11.06 1.36
N PRO A 89 4.11 12.10 2.04
CA PRO A 89 5.18 11.93 3.03
C PRO A 89 4.81 11.04 4.22
N VAL A 90 3.59 11.14 4.74
CA VAL A 90 3.12 10.29 5.86
C VAL A 90 2.90 8.86 5.39
N ARG A 91 2.36 8.66 4.17
CA ARG A 91 2.21 7.32 3.59
C ARG A 91 3.56 6.63 3.46
N SER A 92 4.58 7.33 2.96
CA SER A 92 5.96 6.81 2.89
C SER A 92 6.47 6.40 4.26
N ARG A 93 6.37 7.29 5.26
CA ARG A 93 6.84 6.99 6.63
C ARG A 93 6.14 5.79 7.26
N ILE A 94 4.86 5.56 6.96
CA ILE A 94 4.14 4.36 7.41
C ILE A 94 4.72 3.11 6.76
N LEU A 95 5.01 3.15 5.46
CA LEU A 95 5.63 2.03 4.75
C LEU A 95 7.05 1.74 5.26
N ASP A 96 7.84 2.77 5.53
CA ASP A 96 9.18 2.64 6.11
C ASP A 96 9.10 2.00 7.49
N TYR A 97 8.20 2.48 8.34
CA TYR A 97 7.94 1.89 9.65
C TYR A 97 7.51 0.42 9.57
N ILE A 98 6.67 0.05 8.59
CA ILE A 98 6.30 -1.35 8.37
C ILE A 98 7.51 -2.19 8.00
N ASN A 99 8.38 -1.69 7.11
CA ASN A 99 9.57 -2.42 6.68
C ASN A 99 10.54 -2.65 7.85
N GLU A 100 10.75 -1.64 8.68
CA GLU A 100 11.64 -1.70 9.86
C GLU A 100 11.11 -2.65 10.94
N ASN A 101 9.78 -2.73 11.11
CA ASN A 101 9.15 -3.45 12.21
C ASN A 101 8.48 -4.77 11.76
N LEU A 102 8.83 -5.27 10.58
CA LEU A 102 8.10 -6.34 9.91
C LEU A 102 8.08 -7.66 10.71
N THR A 103 9.18 -7.93 11.44
CA THR A 103 9.35 -9.12 12.29
C THR A 103 8.68 -8.99 13.65
N ASP A 104 8.27 -7.78 14.06
CA ASP A 104 7.57 -7.59 15.33
C ASP A 104 6.14 -8.15 15.22
N PRO A 105 5.76 -9.18 16.01
CA PRO A 105 4.39 -9.71 16.01
C PRO A 105 3.34 -8.71 16.50
N LEU A 106 3.74 -7.62 17.17
CA LEU A 106 2.85 -6.55 17.62
C LEU A 106 2.58 -5.51 16.54
N LEU A 107 3.36 -5.48 15.44
CA LEU A 107 3.05 -4.66 14.27
C LEU A 107 1.68 -5.07 13.69
N SER A 108 0.74 -4.15 13.75
CA SER A 108 -0.66 -4.32 13.37
C SER A 108 -1.22 -2.98 12.87
N PRO A 109 -2.37 -2.99 12.17
CA PRO A 109 -3.05 -1.74 11.83
C PRO A 109 -3.29 -0.86 13.07
N GLN A 110 -3.64 -1.47 14.22
CA GLN A 110 -3.87 -0.73 15.46
C GLN A 110 -2.62 -0.05 16.00
N SER A 111 -1.47 -0.73 15.97
CA SER A 111 -0.21 -0.11 16.44
C SER A 111 0.23 1.04 15.52
N ILE A 112 -0.03 0.93 14.21
CA ILE A 112 0.22 2.02 13.25
C ILE A 112 -0.67 3.23 13.55
N LEU A 113 -1.97 3.02 13.82
CA LEU A 113 -2.88 4.10 14.21
C LEU A 113 -2.36 4.87 15.43
N GLN A 114 -1.93 4.14 16.46
CA GLN A 114 -1.41 4.72 17.69
C GLN A 114 -0.09 5.48 17.46
N ARG A 115 0.82 4.91 16.65
CA ARG A 115 2.13 5.50 16.37
C ARG A 115 2.04 6.79 15.57
N PHE A 116 1.23 6.79 14.51
CA PHE A 116 1.12 7.91 13.56
C PHE A 116 -0.01 8.88 13.89
N ARG A 117 -0.83 8.58 14.91
CA ARG A 117 -1.97 9.39 15.36
C ARG A 117 -2.94 9.71 14.21
N VAL A 118 -3.18 8.72 13.34
CA VAL A 118 -4.15 8.80 12.25
C VAL A 118 -5.40 7.99 12.61
N SER A 119 -6.56 8.39 12.07
CA SER A 119 -7.80 7.65 12.31
C SER A 119 -7.83 6.35 11.51
N ARG A 120 -8.69 5.41 11.92
CA ARG A 120 -8.85 4.12 11.22
C ARG A 120 -9.29 4.32 9.78
N SER A 121 -10.32 5.14 9.56
CA SER A 121 -10.83 5.44 8.22
C SER A 121 -9.77 6.08 7.33
N HIS A 122 -8.98 7.00 7.89
CA HIS A 122 -7.90 7.68 7.20
C HIS A 122 -6.79 6.72 6.76
N LEU A 123 -6.39 5.80 7.65
CA LEU A 123 -5.40 4.77 7.35
C LEU A 123 -5.87 3.80 6.26
N TYR A 124 -7.10 3.29 6.37
CA TYR A 124 -7.58 2.31 5.39
C TYR A 124 -7.81 2.93 4.01
N ARG A 125 -8.30 4.18 3.92
CA ARG A 125 -8.42 4.88 2.64
C ARG A 125 -7.07 5.11 1.96
N ALA A 126 -6.03 5.47 2.72
CA ALA A 126 -4.70 5.73 2.17
C ALA A 126 -4.01 4.52 1.53
N PHE A 127 -4.46 3.31 1.87
CA PHE A 127 -3.93 2.04 1.37
C PHE A 127 -5.01 1.21 0.68
N GLU A 128 -6.15 1.82 0.30
CA GLU A 128 -7.27 1.11 -0.33
C GLU A 128 -6.87 0.51 -1.68
N ALA A 129 -6.15 1.28 -2.50
CA ALA A 129 -5.61 0.81 -3.79
C ALA A 129 -4.65 -0.39 -3.65
N ASP A 130 -4.04 -0.55 -2.48
CA ASP A 130 -3.13 -1.67 -2.15
C ASP A 130 -3.88 -2.86 -1.49
N GLY A 131 -5.22 -2.81 -1.41
CA GLY A 131 -6.04 -3.80 -0.72
C GLY A 131 -5.99 -3.71 0.81
N GLY A 132 -5.54 -2.58 1.35
CA GLY A 132 -5.55 -2.23 2.76
C GLY A 132 -4.26 -2.51 3.51
N ILE A 133 -4.02 -1.74 4.57
CA ILE A 133 -2.78 -1.80 5.36
C ILE A 133 -2.48 -3.18 5.97
N ALA A 134 -3.52 -3.92 6.39
CA ALA A 134 -3.37 -5.27 6.92
C ALA A 134 -2.87 -6.26 5.86
N ARG A 135 -3.27 -6.06 4.59
CA ARG A 135 -2.81 -6.87 3.47
C ARG A 135 -1.34 -6.60 3.17
N ILE A 136 -0.94 -5.33 3.13
CA ILE A 136 0.46 -4.94 2.93
C ILE A 136 1.38 -5.60 3.95
N ILE A 137 1.04 -5.52 5.25
CA ILE A 137 1.84 -6.15 6.31
C ILE A 137 1.95 -7.65 6.08
N ARG A 138 0.82 -8.32 5.80
CA ARG A 138 0.77 -9.76 5.58
C ARG A 138 1.63 -10.18 4.39
N GLU A 139 1.49 -9.50 3.27
CA GLU A 139 2.23 -9.80 2.05
C GLU A 139 3.73 -9.57 2.26
N LYS A 140 4.15 -8.43 2.81
CA LYS A 140 5.56 -8.21 3.11
C LYS A 140 6.14 -9.30 4.04
N ARG A 141 5.39 -9.75 5.05
CA ARG A 141 5.82 -10.85 5.93
C ARG A 141 5.92 -12.19 5.19
N LEU A 142 4.99 -12.49 4.28
CA LEU A 142 5.05 -13.70 3.44
C LEU A 142 6.27 -13.66 2.51
N ASP A 143 6.59 -12.51 1.93
CA ASP A 143 7.76 -12.31 1.08
C ASP A 143 9.06 -12.55 1.84
N ARG A 144 9.13 -12.01 3.07
CA ARG A 144 10.24 -12.28 3.99
C ARG A 144 10.35 -13.76 4.33
N ALA A 145 9.23 -14.42 4.63
CA ALA A 145 9.21 -15.84 4.95
C ALA A 145 9.72 -16.68 3.80
N TYR A 146 9.30 -16.39 2.57
CA TYR A 146 9.78 -17.08 1.38
C TYR A 146 11.31 -16.95 1.24
N ARG A 147 11.85 -15.72 1.34
CA ARG A 147 13.32 -15.50 1.29
C ARG A 147 14.05 -16.22 2.42
N PHE A 148 13.51 -16.16 3.64
CA PHE A 148 14.09 -16.86 4.78
C PHE A 148 14.18 -18.37 4.54
N LEU A 149 13.10 -18.98 4.03
CA LEU A 149 13.05 -20.41 3.74
C LEU A 149 14.04 -20.82 2.64
N LEU A 150 14.24 -19.98 1.62
CA LEU A 150 15.27 -20.22 0.59
C LEU A 150 16.69 -20.26 1.16
N THR A 151 16.98 -19.47 2.20
CA THR A 151 18.32 -19.43 2.81
C THR A 151 18.58 -20.55 3.83
N GLN A 152 17.61 -21.44 4.06
CA GLN A 152 17.70 -22.52 5.05
C GLN A 152 17.47 -23.91 4.43
N PRO A 153 18.16 -24.28 3.34
CA PRO A 153 17.97 -25.57 2.70
C PRO A 153 18.30 -26.72 3.64
N GLY A 154 17.45 -27.75 3.66
CA GLY A 154 17.67 -28.98 4.43
C GLY A 154 17.60 -28.86 5.96
N LYS A 155 17.32 -27.68 6.52
CA LYS A 155 17.12 -27.52 7.96
C LYS A 155 15.70 -27.89 8.37
N PRO A 156 15.50 -28.58 9.51
CA PRO A 156 14.18 -28.93 10.01
C PRO A 156 13.51 -27.71 10.68
N ILE A 157 13.25 -26.64 9.92
CA ILE A 157 12.52 -25.47 10.43
C ILE A 157 11.03 -25.72 10.21
N SER A 158 10.28 -25.80 11.30
CA SER A 158 8.83 -25.91 11.25
C SER A 158 8.19 -24.65 10.66
N PHE A 159 7.03 -24.81 10.01
CA PHE A 159 6.27 -23.66 9.51
C PHE A 159 5.89 -22.67 10.64
N LYS A 160 5.76 -23.16 11.88
CA LYS A 160 5.48 -22.31 13.06
C LYS A 160 6.68 -21.43 13.41
N GLU A 161 7.89 -21.98 13.36
CA GLU A 161 9.12 -21.21 13.59
C GLU A 161 9.33 -20.18 12.48
N ALA A 162 9.15 -20.57 11.22
CA ALA A 162 9.22 -19.63 10.09
C ALA A 162 8.17 -18.50 10.21
N ALA A 163 6.95 -18.83 10.61
CA ALA A 163 5.89 -17.87 10.88
C ALA A 163 6.31 -16.87 11.96
N TYR A 164 6.79 -17.37 13.10
CA TYR A 164 7.21 -16.54 14.23
C TYR A 164 8.39 -15.62 13.86
N HIS A 165 9.41 -16.15 13.19
CA HIS A 165 10.56 -15.37 12.69
C HIS A 165 10.17 -14.23 11.74
N CYS A 166 9.03 -14.37 11.07
CA CYS A 166 8.52 -13.38 10.13
C CYS A 166 7.39 -12.52 10.72
N GLY A 167 7.17 -12.55 12.03
CA GLY A 167 6.20 -11.70 12.73
C GLY A 167 4.74 -12.18 12.66
N PHE A 168 4.48 -13.43 12.25
CA PHE A 168 3.15 -14.02 12.36
C PHE A 168 2.90 -14.57 13.77
N ARG A 169 1.77 -14.20 14.36
CA ARG A 169 1.33 -14.71 15.68
C ARG A 169 0.69 -16.11 15.60
N ASN A 170 0.21 -16.49 14.41
CA ASN A 170 -0.54 -17.72 14.20
C ASN A 170 0.02 -18.48 12.99
N GLY A 171 0.67 -19.62 13.26
CA GLY A 171 1.24 -20.47 12.22
C GLY A 171 0.22 -21.07 11.25
N THR A 172 -1.01 -21.34 11.68
CA THR A 172 -2.08 -21.87 10.81
C THR A 172 -2.52 -20.80 9.80
N GLN A 173 -2.74 -19.57 10.26
CA GLN A 173 -3.08 -18.45 9.37
C GLN A 173 -1.93 -18.15 8.40
N PHE A 174 -0.69 -18.22 8.88
CA PHE A 174 0.50 -18.13 8.04
C PHE A 174 0.49 -19.19 6.94
N ASN A 175 0.35 -20.48 7.29
CA ASN A 175 0.43 -21.56 6.33
C ASN A 175 -0.67 -21.46 5.26
N LYS A 176 -1.89 -21.11 5.65
CA LYS A 176 -2.99 -20.85 4.71
C LYS A 176 -2.65 -19.70 3.76
N ALA A 177 -2.26 -18.54 4.29
CA ALA A 177 -1.94 -17.37 3.47
C ALA A 177 -0.70 -17.56 2.59
N PHE A 178 0.28 -18.37 3.04
CA PHE A 178 1.47 -18.70 2.29
C PHE A 178 1.13 -19.57 1.06
N ARG A 179 0.33 -20.62 1.27
CA ARG A 179 -0.15 -21.48 0.18
C ARG A 179 -1.04 -20.72 -0.79
N GLU A 180 -1.93 -19.88 -0.30
CA GLU A 180 -2.79 -19.02 -1.15
C GLU A 180 -2.00 -18.05 -2.02
N ARG A 181 -0.83 -17.60 -1.58
CA ARG A 181 -0.01 -16.64 -2.33
C ARG A 181 0.97 -17.29 -3.29
N PHE A 182 1.58 -18.40 -2.89
CA PHE A 182 2.72 -18.99 -3.62
C PHE A 182 2.41 -20.34 -4.25
N ASP A 183 1.21 -20.89 -4.06
CA ASP A 183 0.82 -22.24 -4.49
C ASP A 183 1.77 -23.37 -4.00
N MET A 184 2.55 -23.07 -2.96
CA MET A 184 3.57 -23.94 -2.38
C MET A 184 3.45 -23.94 -0.87
N SER A 185 3.83 -25.05 -0.23
CA SER A 185 4.00 -25.07 1.22
C SER A 185 5.38 -24.50 1.61
N PRO A 186 5.54 -24.02 2.85
CA PRO A 186 6.84 -23.60 3.37
C PRO A 186 7.95 -24.67 3.24
N LYS A 187 7.56 -25.95 3.31
CA LYS A 187 8.48 -27.09 3.17
C LYS A 187 8.97 -27.27 1.73
N ASP A 188 8.09 -27.03 0.75
CA ASP A 188 8.44 -27.14 -0.68
C ASP A 188 9.50 -26.08 -1.03
N VAL A 189 9.33 -24.86 -0.51
CA VAL A 189 10.28 -23.75 -0.73
C VAL A 189 11.66 -24.05 -0.11
N GLN A 190 11.72 -24.69 1.06
CA GLN A 190 12.99 -25.12 1.66
C GLN A 190 13.71 -26.16 0.79
N LEU A 191 12.96 -27.06 0.15
CA LEU A 191 13.52 -28.07 -0.74
C LEU A 191 14.08 -27.43 -2.03
N ILE A 192 13.39 -26.41 -2.56
CA ILE A 192 13.81 -25.64 -3.75
C ILE A 192 15.06 -24.80 -3.47
N GLY A 193 15.18 -24.21 -2.27
CA GLY A 193 16.33 -23.38 -1.86
C GLY A 193 17.67 -24.11 -1.90
N ALA A 194 17.67 -25.46 -1.91
CA ALA A 194 18.88 -26.25 -2.11
C ALA A 194 19.43 -26.19 -3.55
N SER A 195 18.66 -25.66 -4.52
CA SER A 195 19.00 -25.73 -5.94
C SER A 195 19.05 -24.37 -6.67
N HIS A 196 18.43 -23.29 -6.17
CA HIS A 196 18.28 -22.03 -6.93
C HIS A 196 18.20 -20.74 -6.05
N VAL A 197 19.28 -20.34 -5.37
CA VAL A 197 19.34 -19.02 -4.69
C VAL A 197 19.90 -17.95 -5.65
N PRO A 198 19.16 -16.88 -5.99
CA PRO A 198 19.71 -15.73 -6.72
C PRO A 198 20.51 -14.81 -5.80
N ALA A 199 21.57 -14.19 -6.35
CA ALA A 199 22.59 -13.45 -5.61
C ALA A 199 22.16 -12.07 -5.08
N ASP A 200 21.00 -11.53 -5.48
CA ASP A 200 20.58 -10.18 -5.06
C ASP A 200 19.15 -10.13 -4.49
N PRO A 201 18.95 -9.81 -3.18
CA PRO A 201 17.65 -9.89 -2.51
C PRO A 201 16.68 -8.75 -2.81
N ILE A 202 17.15 -7.65 -3.41
CA ILE A 202 16.40 -6.38 -3.48
C ILE A 202 15.55 -6.27 -4.75
N ASP A 203 15.96 -6.89 -5.87
CA ASP A 203 15.28 -6.81 -7.18
C ASP A 203 14.59 -8.12 -7.61
N PHE A 204 14.20 -8.93 -6.63
CA PHE A 204 13.63 -10.26 -6.86
C PHE A 204 12.15 -10.19 -7.25
N SER A 205 11.85 -10.32 -8.54
CA SER A 205 10.49 -10.56 -9.02
C SER A 205 10.04 -11.99 -8.70
N TYR A 206 9.20 -12.11 -7.68
CA TYR A 206 8.63 -13.39 -7.24
C TYR A 206 7.89 -14.13 -8.36
N GLN A 207 7.13 -13.41 -9.18
CA GLN A 207 6.37 -14.00 -10.29
C GLN A 207 7.30 -14.62 -11.33
N GLU A 208 8.42 -13.96 -11.66
CA GLU A 208 9.41 -14.49 -12.58
C GLU A 208 10.14 -15.70 -12.01
N HIS A 209 10.49 -15.67 -10.72
CA HIS A 209 11.16 -16.80 -10.08
C HIS A 209 10.25 -18.04 -9.99
N ILE A 210 9.00 -17.89 -9.55
CA ILE A 210 8.04 -19.00 -9.51
C ILE A 210 7.81 -19.56 -10.92
N SER A 211 7.72 -18.68 -11.93
CA SER A 211 7.62 -19.11 -13.33
C SER A 211 8.85 -19.90 -13.80
N LYS A 212 10.06 -19.52 -13.37
CA LYS A 212 11.31 -20.26 -13.67
C LYS A 212 11.35 -21.61 -12.95
N VAL A 213 10.98 -21.66 -11.67
CA VAL A 213 10.92 -22.90 -10.88
C VAL A 213 9.87 -23.85 -11.44
N ALA A 214 8.67 -23.36 -11.77
CA ALA A 214 7.63 -24.18 -12.40
C ALA A 214 8.10 -24.78 -13.73
N ARG A 215 8.85 -24.01 -14.54
CA ARG A 215 9.46 -24.50 -15.79
C ARG A 215 10.57 -25.52 -15.55
N SER A 216 11.45 -25.33 -14.55
CA SER A 216 12.53 -26.28 -14.26
C SER A 216 12.02 -27.60 -13.67
N SER A 217 10.99 -27.56 -12.82
CA SER A 217 10.31 -28.76 -12.31
C SER A 217 9.55 -29.53 -13.39
N LEU A 218 8.94 -28.83 -14.36
CA LEU A 218 8.31 -29.47 -15.53
C LEU A 218 9.34 -30.18 -16.43
N VAL A 219 10.50 -29.55 -16.67
CA VAL A 219 11.60 -30.16 -17.47
C VAL A 219 12.23 -31.36 -16.76
N GLN A 220 12.41 -31.32 -15.43
CA GLN A 220 12.89 -32.49 -14.67
C GLN A 220 11.87 -33.64 -14.70
N SER A 221 10.56 -33.37 -14.55
CA SER A 221 9.53 -34.41 -14.63
C SER A 221 9.37 -35.06 -16.02
N GLN A 222 9.70 -34.32 -17.09
CA GLN A 222 9.71 -34.86 -18.46
C GLN A 222 11.01 -35.61 -18.77
N SER A 223 12.15 -35.17 -18.25
CA SER A 223 13.42 -35.89 -18.37
C SER A 223 13.41 -37.24 -17.62
N GLU A 224 12.75 -37.32 -16.46
CA GLU A 224 12.58 -38.59 -15.73
C GLU A 224 11.63 -39.55 -16.45
N LYS A 225 10.55 -39.04 -17.07
CA LYS A 225 9.65 -39.86 -17.90
C LYS A 225 10.27 -40.33 -19.22
N ALA A 226 11.10 -39.49 -19.85
CA ALA A 226 11.84 -39.88 -21.06
C ALA A 226 12.94 -40.91 -20.76
N GLY A 227 13.63 -40.78 -19.62
CA GLY A 227 14.62 -41.76 -19.17
C GLY A 227 14.03 -43.11 -18.77
N HIS A 228 12.80 -43.14 -18.24
CA HIS A 228 12.12 -44.40 -17.94
C HIS A 228 11.66 -45.15 -19.21
N PHE A 229 11.25 -44.42 -20.25
CA PHE A 229 10.82 -45.02 -21.53
C PHE A 229 11.99 -45.61 -22.34
N ASP A 230 13.19 -45.03 -22.25
CA ASP A 230 14.38 -45.51 -22.98
C ASP A 230 15.00 -46.78 -22.36
N ILE A 231 14.73 -47.07 -21.08
CA ILE A 231 15.23 -48.27 -20.39
C ILE A 231 14.34 -49.49 -20.70
N GLU A 232 13.01 -49.32 -20.76
CA GLU A 232 12.10 -50.42 -21.15
C GLU A 232 12.25 -50.80 -22.63
N THR A 233 12.56 -49.85 -23.52
CA THR A 233 12.67 -50.14 -24.96
C THR A 233 13.98 -50.89 -25.32
N ARG A 234 15.03 -50.80 -24.48
CA ARG A 234 16.29 -51.54 -24.68
C ARG A 234 16.28 -52.97 -24.13
N GLN A 235 15.31 -53.34 -23.28
CA GLN A 235 15.18 -54.73 -22.79
C GLN A 235 14.33 -55.63 -23.69
N LEU A 236 13.59 -55.07 -24.65
CA LEU A 236 12.71 -55.84 -25.56
C LEU A 236 13.34 -56.22 -26.92
N VAL A 237 14.60 -55.88 -27.19
CA VAL A 237 15.31 -56.22 -28.45
C VAL A 237 16.47 -57.21 -28.24
N ARG A 238 16.51 -57.89 -27.08
CA ARG A 238 17.58 -58.85 -26.75
C ARG A 238 17.09 -60.22 -26.24
N ALA A 239 15.86 -60.60 -26.57
CA ALA A 239 15.36 -61.96 -26.40
C ALA A 239 15.07 -62.59 -27.76
#